data_AF-A0A941MV60-F1
#
_entry.id   AF-A0A941MV60-F1
#
_cell.length_a   1.000
_cell.length_b   1.000
_cell.length_c   1.000
_cell.angle_alpha   90.00
_cell.angle_beta   90.00
_cell.angle_gamma   90.00
#
_symmetry.space_group_name_H-M   'P 1'
#
loop_
_entity.id
_entity.type
_entity.pdbx_description
1 polymer ?
#
loop_
_entity_poly.entity_id
_entity_poly.type
_entity_poly.pdbx_seq_one_letter_code
_entity_poly.pdbx_strand_id
1 'polypeptide(L)'
;MLHLGGLIEIAAHVSIHSPTLIEASHDLTAGTLERFEHWTNESVRHWQDVQDGLREQAARTESSQRSRVWQTAQIEFHDLFGMGLVTRIWGAIITARLRTRNPIATCEIASQSLARHEQTTQQVLRLLADGPYLPLENALVLDRLRRKIERWTDVFIGHLVYRYGVDEFAFDSQRARDFGEEQVRCGSNSRQDQIWEMYLLCLRTAFPGYNLPGGAARQRRTEILKAILACMPADLFLGDGLLAREGLARLLNGPEVVEGPPSRGNRDQPDDEHDDNPIRGRHDRHSARGWTFPA
;
A
#
# COMPACT_ATOMS: atom_id res chain seq x y z
N MET A 1 -1.04 -12.88 -4.07
CA MET A 1 -0.22 -12.35 -2.95
C MET A 1 -0.43 -10.83 -2.87
N LEU A 2 -0.79 -10.28 -1.71
CA LEU A 2 -0.92 -8.82 -1.52
C LEU A 2 0.50 -8.21 -1.43
N HIS A 3 0.84 -7.33 -2.38
CA HIS A 3 2.08 -6.54 -2.35
C HIS A 3 1.84 -5.17 -1.71
N LEU A 4 2.91 -4.45 -1.39
CA LEU A 4 2.83 -3.14 -0.73
C LEU A 4 2.00 -2.12 -1.53
N GLY A 5 2.20 -2.07 -2.85
CA GLY A 5 1.39 -1.20 -3.72
C GLY A 5 -0.12 -1.42 -3.56
N GLY A 6 -0.58 -2.68 -3.51
CA GLY A 6 -1.99 -3.01 -3.33
C GLY A 6 -2.50 -2.65 -1.93
N LEU A 7 -1.66 -2.79 -0.89
CA LEU A 7 -2.00 -2.33 0.46
C LEU A 7 -2.23 -0.82 0.49
N ILE A 8 -1.32 -0.05 -0.11
CA ILE A 8 -1.41 1.41 -0.15
C ILE A 8 -2.59 1.86 -1.02
N GLU A 9 -2.88 1.15 -2.11
CA GLU A 9 -4.03 1.41 -2.97
C GLU A 9 -5.37 1.23 -2.23
N ILE A 10 -5.53 0.15 -1.45
CA ILE A 10 -6.70 -0.02 -0.58
C ILE A 10 -6.80 1.15 0.40
N ALA A 11 -5.69 1.54 1.03
CA ALA A 11 -5.68 2.64 1.99
C ALA A 11 -6.01 3.99 1.34
N ALA A 12 -5.57 4.21 0.09
CA ALA A 12 -5.91 5.38 -0.70
C ALA A 12 -7.42 5.45 -0.96
N HIS A 13 -8.05 4.34 -1.35
CA HIS A 13 -9.51 4.30 -1.53
C HIS A 13 -10.28 4.55 -0.23
N VAL A 14 -9.81 3.99 0.89
CA VAL A 14 -10.39 4.27 2.21
C VAL A 14 -10.30 5.77 2.53
N SER A 15 -9.17 6.40 2.22
CA SER A 15 -8.98 7.84 2.35
C SER A 15 -9.92 8.65 1.43
N ILE A 16 -9.99 8.32 0.14
CA ILE A 16 -10.83 9.02 -0.85
C ILE A 16 -12.30 9.03 -0.43
N HIS A 17 -12.80 7.88 0.03
CA HIS A 17 -14.20 7.71 0.39
C HIS A 17 -14.51 8.02 1.87
N SER A 18 -13.51 8.40 2.65
CA SER A 18 -13.66 8.72 4.06
C SER A 18 -14.68 9.81 4.39
N PRO A 19 -14.94 10.86 3.57
CA PRO A 19 -15.97 11.86 3.90
C PRO A 19 -17.36 11.22 4.10
N THR A 20 -17.71 10.24 3.27
CA THR A 20 -18.97 9.49 3.41
C THR A 20 -19.06 8.80 4.77
N LEU A 21 -17.96 8.19 5.21
CA LEU A 21 -17.89 7.56 6.52
C LEU A 21 -17.86 8.58 7.65
N ILE A 22 -17.20 9.72 7.50
CA ILE A 22 -17.11 10.76 8.55
C ILE A 22 -18.45 11.44 8.79
N GLU A 23 -19.23 11.66 7.73
CA GLU A 23 -20.51 12.36 7.74
C GLU A 23 -21.70 11.42 8.00
N ALA A 24 -21.51 10.11 7.89
CA ALA A 24 -22.58 9.14 8.11
C ALA A 24 -23.21 9.25 9.52
N SER A 25 -24.52 9.03 9.64
CA SER A 25 -25.22 9.16 10.92
C SER A 25 -25.01 7.97 11.86
N HIS A 26 -24.68 6.77 11.35
CA HIS A 26 -24.61 5.54 12.15
C HIS A 26 -23.32 5.41 12.96
N ASP A 27 -23.37 5.01 14.22
CA ASP A 27 -22.16 4.89 15.04
C ASP A 27 -21.21 3.79 14.55
N LEU A 28 -19.91 4.01 14.77
CA LEU A 28 -18.92 2.95 14.57
C LEU A 28 -19.17 1.86 15.61
N THR A 29 -19.23 0.61 15.18
CA THR A 29 -19.46 -0.52 16.09
C THR A 29 -18.22 -0.74 16.95
N ALA A 30 -18.40 -0.83 18.27
CA ALA A 30 -17.31 -1.07 19.23
C ALA A 30 -16.47 -2.29 18.84
N GLY A 31 -17.12 -3.40 18.47
CA GLY A 31 -16.44 -4.62 18.05
C GLY A 31 -15.58 -4.49 16.78
N THR A 32 -15.76 -3.45 15.97
CA THR A 32 -14.88 -3.20 14.82
C THR A 32 -13.62 -2.43 15.22
N LEU A 33 -13.76 -1.46 16.13
CA LEU A 33 -12.61 -0.76 16.71
C LEU A 33 -11.75 -1.70 17.57
N GLU A 34 -12.37 -2.55 18.38
CA GLU A 34 -11.68 -3.57 19.18
C GLU A 34 -10.91 -4.57 18.30
N ARG A 35 -11.51 -5.01 17.18
CA ARG A 35 -10.81 -5.88 16.21
C ARG A 35 -9.61 -5.18 15.58
N PHE A 36 -9.78 -3.93 15.16
CA PHE A 36 -8.69 -3.13 14.62
C PHE A 36 -7.54 -3.00 15.64
N GLU A 37 -7.86 -2.65 16.89
CA GLU A 37 -6.89 -2.51 17.97
C GLU A 37 -6.15 -3.82 18.24
N HIS A 38 -6.90 -4.92 18.38
CA HIS A 38 -6.35 -6.24 18.65
C HIS A 38 -5.31 -6.63 17.59
N TRP A 39 -5.67 -6.58 16.31
CA TRP A 39 -4.78 -7.02 15.25
C TRP A 39 -3.61 -6.06 14.99
N THR A 40 -3.80 -4.77 15.26
CA THR A 40 -2.71 -3.79 15.22
C THR A 40 -1.69 -4.07 16.34
N ASN A 41 -2.16 -4.37 17.56
CA ASN A 41 -1.31 -4.75 18.68
C ASN A 41 -0.53 -6.05 18.40
N GLU A 42 -1.18 -7.07 17.83
CA GLU A 42 -0.51 -8.31 17.43
C GLU A 42 0.57 -8.07 16.36
N SER A 43 0.31 -7.16 15.41
CA SER A 43 1.30 -6.79 14.39
C SER A 43 2.51 -6.07 15.00
N VAL A 44 2.26 -5.14 15.94
CA VAL A 44 3.31 -4.44 16.68
C VAL A 44 4.20 -5.41 17.46
N ARG A 45 3.61 -6.34 18.21
CA ARG A 45 4.36 -7.36 18.96
C ARG A 45 5.25 -8.18 18.05
N HIS A 46 4.69 -8.66 16.93
CA HIS A 46 5.46 -9.41 15.93
C HIS A 46 6.66 -8.62 15.39
N TRP A 47 6.50 -7.34 15.05
CA TRP A 47 7.63 -6.54 14.56
C TRP A 47 8.68 -6.28 15.65
N GLN A 48 8.30 -6.24 16.92
CA GLN A 48 9.24 -6.16 18.04
C GLN A 48 10.04 -7.46 18.15
N ASP A 49 9.36 -8.61 18.11
CA ASP A 49 10.02 -9.93 18.13
C ASP A 49 10.98 -10.12 16.95
N VAL A 50 10.60 -9.66 15.74
CA VAL A 50 11.47 -9.67 14.56
C VAL A 50 12.73 -8.83 14.78
N GLN A 51 12.61 -7.66 15.40
CA GLN A 51 13.75 -6.78 15.66
C GLN A 51 14.71 -7.35 16.70
N ASP A 52 14.18 -7.93 17.77
CA ASP A 52 14.98 -8.56 18.81
C ASP A 52 15.70 -9.81 18.25
N GLY A 53 14.96 -10.67 17.54
CA GLY A 53 15.53 -11.82 16.86
C GLY A 53 16.58 -11.45 15.81
N LEU A 54 16.39 -10.35 15.08
CA LEU A 54 17.35 -9.85 14.09
C LEU A 54 18.69 -9.48 14.72
N ARG A 55 18.67 -8.79 15.88
CA ARG A 55 19.89 -8.41 16.60
C ARG A 55 20.67 -9.64 17.05
N GLU A 56 19.98 -10.63 17.61
CA GLU A 56 20.58 -11.88 18.05
C GLU A 56 21.16 -12.69 16.89
N GLN A 57 20.39 -12.83 15.80
CA GLN A 57 20.81 -13.55 14.61
C GLN A 57 22.02 -12.86 13.95
N ALA A 58 21.99 -11.53 13.78
CA ALA A 58 23.09 -10.80 13.18
C ALA A 58 24.40 -10.94 13.98
N ALA A 59 24.32 -11.00 15.31
CA ALA A 59 25.48 -11.20 16.18
C ALA A 59 26.10 -12.61 16.05
N ARG A 60 25.26 -13.64 15.86
CA ARG A 60 25.70 -15.05 15.77
C ARG A 60 26.05 -15.50 14.35
N THR A 61 25.60 -14.78 13.33
CA THR A 61 25.76 -15.16 11.92
C THR A 61 27.12 -14.74 11.37
N GLU A 62 27.74 -15.61 10.57
CA GLU A 62 28.96 -15.31 9.84
C GLU A 62 28.78 -14.13 8.87
N SER A 63 29.83 -13.33 8.67
CA SER A 63 29.77 -12.11 7.86
C SER A 63 29.21 -12.32 6.44
N SER A 64 29.46 -13.48 5.83
CA SER A 64 28.99 -13.85 4.49
C SER A 64 27.48 -14.07 4.39
N GLN A 65 26.81 -14.39 5.51
CA GLN A 65 25.39 -14.73 5.56
C GLN A 65 24.50 -13.60 6.11
N ARG A 66 25.10 -12.57 6.74
CA ARG A 66 24.38 -11.43 7.34
C ARG A 66 23.48 -10.69 6.35
N SER A 67 23.89 -10.58 5.08
CA SER A 67 23.06 -9.95 4.05
C SER A 67 21.71 -10.66 3.86
N ARG A 68 21.66 -11.99 3.99
CA ARG A 68 20.40 -12.75 3.86
C ARG A 68 19.48 -12.51 5.05
N VAL A 69 20.05 -12.47 6.26
CA VAL A 69 19.30 -12.14 7.49
C VAL A 69 18.63 -10.77 7.36
N TRP A 70 19.37 -9.78 6.86
CA TRP A 70 18.83 -8.45 6.60
C TRP A 70 17.79 -8.40 5.47
N GLN A 71 17.96 -9.18 4.40
CA GLN A 71 16.95 -9.27 3.33
C GLN A 71 15.60 -9.80 3.84
N THR A 72 15.63 -10.78 4.76
CA THR A 72 14.41 -11.29 5.40
C THR A 72 13.75 -10.19 6.24
N ALA A 73 14.52 -9.49 7.07
CA ALA A 73 14.00 -8.39 7.89
C ALA A 73 13.48 -7.21 7.05
N GLN A 74 14.09 -6.94 5.90
CA GLN A 74 13.67 -5.87 5.00
C GLN A 74 12.21 -6.03 4.58
N ILE A 75 11.76 -7.27 4.32
CA ILE A 75 10.37 -7.56 3.94
C ILE A 75 9.41 -7.22 5.10
N GLU A 76 9.81 -7.53 6.35
CA GLU A 76 9.05 -7.17 7.55
C GLU A 76 8.98 -5.65 7.75
N PHE A 77 10.04 -4.91 7.41
CA PHE A 77 10.04 -3.45 7.48
C PHE A 77 9.19 -2.78 6.40
N HIS A 78 9.09 -3.37 5.20
CA HIS A 78 8.11 -2.92 4.21
C HIS A 78 6.69 -3.03 4.78
N ASP A 79 6.41 -4.12 5.50
CA ASP A 79 5.13 -4.36 6.15
C ASP A 79 4.83 -3.34 7.25
N LEU A 80 5.81 -3.11 8.12
CA LEU A 80 5.75 -2.11 9.18
C LEU A 80 5.41 -0.74 8.60
N PHE A 81 6.16 -0.26 7.60
CA PHE A 81 5.91 1.07 7.05
C PHE A 81 4.56 1.15 6.32
N GLY A 82 4.20 0.14 5.53
CA GLY A 82 2.90 0.09 4.84
C GLY A 82 1.73 0.13 5.82
N MET A 83 1.78 -0.66 6.89
CA MET A 83 0.76 -0.64 7.93
C MET A 83 0.77 0.67 8.74
N GLY A 84 1.90 1.37 8.83
CA GLY A 84 1.98 2.69 9.43
C GLY A 84 1.16 3.76 8.71
N LEU A 85 1.12 3.67 7.38
CA LEU A 85 0.24 4.50 6.55
C LEU A 85 -1.23 4.14 6.80
N VAL A 86 -1.57 2.85 6.83
CA VAL A 86 -2.94 2.38 7.10
C VAL A 86 -3.43 2.86 8.46
N THR A 87 -2.61 2.69 9.52
CA THR A 87 -2.95 3.13 10.89
C THR A 87 -3.17 4.64 10.97
N ARG A 88 -2.36 5.44 10.27
CA ARG A 88 -2.52 6.91 10.24
C ARG A 88 -3.78 7.34 9.51
N ILE A 89 -4.03 6.80 8.31
CA ILE A 89 -5.24 7.11 7.55
C ILE A 89 -6.47 6.72 8.35
N TRP A 90 -6.53 5.49 8.88
CA TRP A 90 -7.68 5.05 9.65
C TRP A 90 -7.86 5.85 10.94
N GLY A 91 -6.77 6.10 11.67
CA GLY A 91 -6.78 6.93 12.88
C GLY A 91 -7.28 8.35 12.64
N ALA A 92 -6.86 8.96 11.54
CA ALA A 92 -7.34 10.27 11.10
C ALA A 92 -8.85 10.26 10.80
N ILE A 93 -9.34 9.23 10.11
CA ILE A 93 -10.76 9.09 9.76
C ILE A 93 -11.64 8.96 11.01
N ILE A 94 -11.29 8.06 11.94
CA ILE A 94 -12.08 7.85 13.15
C ILE A 94 -12.04 9.07 14.07
N THR A 95 -10.89 9.75 14.17
CA THR A 95 -10.77 10.98 14.95
C THR A 95 -11.57 12.13 14.32
N ALA A 96 -11.48 12.31 12.99
CA ALA A 96 -12.27 13.29 12.27
C ALA A 96 -13.78 13.05 12.49
N ARG A 97 -14.23 11.80 12.41
CA ARG A 97 -15.61 11.40 12.69
C ARG A 97 -16.07 11.72 14.11
N LEU A 98 -15.21 11.53 15.11
CA LEU A 98 -15.55 11.95 16.48
C LEU A 98 -15.63 13.48 16.58
N ARG A 99 -14.73 14.19 15.89
CA ARG A 99 -14.66 15.66 15.89
C ARG A 99 -15.83 16.35 15.21
N THR A 100 -16.46 15.73 14.22
CA THR A 100 -17.71 16.28 13.62
C THR A 100 -18.85 16.35 14.62
N ARG A 101 -18.80 15.56 15.70
CA ARG A 101 -19.82 15.53 16.76
C ARG A 101 -19.38 16.28 18.02
N ASN A 102 -18.09 16.24 18.34
CA ASN A 102 -17.49 16.95 19.45
C ASN A 102 -16.07 17.40 19.06
N PRO A 103 -15.84 18.71 18.79
CA PRO A 103 -14.56 19.22 18.29
C PRO A 103 -13.32 18.88 19.14
N ILE A 104 -13.50 18.59 20.44
CA ILE A 104 -12.42 18.28 21.38
C ILE A 104 -12.22 16.76 21.52
N ALA A 105 -13.06 15.94 20.90
CA ALA A 105 -12.96 14.50 20.98
C ALA A 105 -11.66 13.98 20.35
N THR A 106 -11.08 13.00 21.04
CA THR A 106 -9.92 12.22 20.59
C THR A 106 -10.31 10.74 20.56
N CYS A 107 -9.70 9.96 19.67
CA CYS A 107 -9.87 8.52 19.66
C CYS A 107 -8.66 7.87 20.35
N GLU A 108 -8.82 7.44 21.61
CA GLU A 108 -7.71 6.82 22.36
C GLU A 108 -7.12 5.60 21.65
N ILE A 109 -7.97 4.74 21.08
CA ILE A 109 -7.55 3.56 20.30
C ILE A 109 -6.67 3.99 19.11
N ALA A 110 -7.04 5.05 18.40
CA ALA A 110 -6.26 5.59 17.29
C ALA A 110 -4.90 6.08 17.75
N SER A 111 -4.89 6.93 18.78
CA SER A 111 -3.68 7.56 19.32
C SER A 111 -2.71 6.52 19.90
N GLN A 112 -3.22 5.54 20.65
CA GLN A 112 -2.39 4.47 21.20
C GLN A 112 -1.82 3.56 20.10
N SER A 113 -2.63 3.21 19.10
CA SER A 113 -2.18 2.40 17.95
C SER A 113 -1.07 3.11 17.17
N LEU A 114 -1.24 4.42 16.94
CA LEU A 114 -0.23 5.25 16.29
C LEU A 114 1.06 5.33 17.11
N ALA A 115 0.97 5.65 18.40
CA ALA A 115 2.14 5.77 19.28
C ALA A 115 2.96 4.46 19.32
N ARG A 116 2.29 3.31 19.41
CA ARG A 116 2.97 1.99 19.36
C ARG A 116 3.65 1.76 18.02
N HIS A 117 3.00 2.11 16.92
CA HIS A 117 3.57 2.00 15.58
C HIS A 117 4.80 2.89 15.40
N GLU A 118 4.74 4.13 15.89
CA GLU A 118 5.84 5.09 15.85
C GLU A 118 7.03 4.63 16.69
N GLN A 119 6.78 4.11 17.88
CA GLN A 119 7.82 3.55 18.72
C GLN A 119 8.56 2.41 17.99
N THR A 120 7.81 1.47 17.40
CA THR A 120 8.39 0.36 16.62
C THR A 120 9.17 0.87 15.40
N THR A 121 8.64 1.87 14.71
CA THR A 121 9.33 2.53 13.58
C THR A 121 10.64 3.19 14.02
N GLN A 122 10.64 3.90 15.15
CA GLN A 122 11.84 4.53 15.70
C GLN A 122 12.90 3.49 16.10
N GLN A 123 12.49 2.34 16.63
CA GLN A 123 13.41 1.24 16.94
C GLN A 123 14.06 0.68 15.66
N VAL A 124 13.29 0.50 14.59
CA VAL A 124 13.83 0.12 13.27
C VAL A 124 14.79 1.18 12.76
N LEU A 125 14.45 2.47 12.86
CA LEU A 125 15.33 3.55 12.40
C LEU A 125 16.65 3.58 13.16
N ARG A 126 16.65 3.39 14.48
CA ARG A 126 17.88 3.25 15.26
C ARG A 126 18.67 2.02 14.81
N LEU A 127 17.98 0.93 14.51
CA LEU A 127 18.60 -0.28 13.98
C LEU A 127 19.16 -0.07 12.55
N LEU A 128 18.60 0.83 11.74
CA LEU A 128 19.16 1.18 10.43
C LEU A 128 20.36 2.14 10.53
N ALA A 129 20.39 3.01 11.56
CA ALA A 129 21.46 3.97 11.78
C ALA A 129 22.68 3.32 12.45
N ASP A 130 22.45 2.57 13.52
CA ASP A 130 23.50 2.04 14.41
C ASP A 130 23.59 0.50 14.34
N GLY A 131 22.83 -0.12 13.43
CA GLY A 131 22.74 -1.57 13.33
C GLY A 131 24.08 -2.21 12.98
N PRO A 132 24.52 -3.22 13.75
CA PRO A 132 25.74 -3.91 13.42
C PRO A 132 25.57 -4.63 12.08
N TYR A 133 26.50 -4.39 11.16
CA TYR A 133 26.64 -5.15 9.91
C TYR A 133 25.47 -4.99 8.92
N LEU A 134 24.76 -3.87 8.95
CA LEU A 134 23.81 -3.49 7.90
C LEU A 134 24.56 -2.89 6.70
N PRO A 135 24.45 -3.45 5.49
CA PRO A 135 24.97 -2.79 4.30
C PRO A 135 24.28 -1.43 4.10
N LEU A 136 25.07 -0.37 3.92
CA LEU A 136 24.57 1.00 3.73
C LEU A 136 23.52 1.08 2.61
N GLU A 137 23.71 0.32 1.54
CA GLU A 137 22.77 0.27 0.42
C GLU A 137 21.35 -0.16 0.86
N ASN A 138 21.26 -1.18 1.71
CA ASN A 138 19.97 -1.66 2.23
C ASN A 138 19.31 -0.61 3.14
N ALA A 139 20.09 0.08 3.97
CA ALA A 139 19.60 1.17 4.81
C ALA A 139 19.01 2.30 3.96
N LEU A 140 19.71 2.69 2.88
CA LEU A 140 19.26 3.73 1.95
C LEU A 140 17.99 3.33 1.18
N VAL A 141 17.85 2.07 0.79
CA VAL A 141 16.63 1.57 0.13
C VAL A 141 15.43 1.67 1.07
N LEU A 142 15.59 1.25 2.33
CA LEU A 142 14.53 1.34 3.34
C LEU A 142 14.19 2.79 3.70
N ASP A 143 15.18 3.67 3.84
CA ASP A 143 14.96 5.08 4.12
C ASP A 143 14.19 5.77 2.97
N ARG A 144 14.54 5.47 1.72
CA ARG A 144 13.80 5.97 0.54
C ARG A 144 12.36 5.49 0.52
N LEU A 145 12.13 4.21 0.84
CA LEU A 145 10.78 3.66 0.92
C LEU A 145 9.96 4.34 2.03
N ARG A 146 10.54 4.46 3.23
CA ARG A 146 9.91 5.14 4.37
C ARG A 146 9.48 6.55 3.99
N ARG A 147 10.41 7.41 3.53
CA ARG A 147 10.10 8.80 3.15
C ARG A 147 9.02 8.88 2.06
N LYS A 148 9.00 7.92 1.13
CA LYS A 148 7.98 7.83 0.09
C LYS A 148 6.61 7.54 0.71
N ILE A 149 6.52 6.57 1.62
CA ILE A 149 5.28 6.25 2.35
C ILE A 149 4.81 7.44 3.19
N GLU A 150 5.72 8.14 3.87
CA GLU A 150 5.40 9.32 4.68
C GLU A 150 4.76 10.42 3.83
N ARG A 151 5.37 10.76 2.70
CA ARG A 151 4.83 11.75 1.76
C ARG A 151 3.46 11.36 1.22
N TRP A 152 3.28 10.10 0.81
CA TRP A 152 1.97 9.62 0.34
C TRP A 152 0.93 9.58 1.45
N THR A 153 1.33 9.32 2.70
CA THR A 153 0.43 9.42 3.85
C THR A 153 -0.10 10.84 3.99
N ASP A 154 0.78 11.85 3.95
CA ASP A 154 0.36 13.26 4.03
C ASP A 154 -0.55 13.68 2.86
N VAL A 155 -0.32 13.14 1.65
CA VAL A 155 -1.23 13.34 0.50
C VAL A 155 -2.61 12.75 0.81
N PHE A 156 -2.67 11.51 1.32
CA PHE A 156 -3.95 10.82 1.55
C PHE A 156 -4.74 11.34 2.76
N ILE A 157 -4.09 11.93 3.75
CA ILE A 157 -4.82 12.55 4.86
C ILE A 157 -4.99 14.06 4.67
N GLY A 158 -4.43 14.66 3.61
CA GLY A 158 -4.40 16.10 3.44
C GLY A 158 -5.79 16.74 3.52
N HIS A 159 -6.77 16.20 2.79
CA HIS A 159 -8.16 16.66 2.86
C HIS A 159 -8.78 16.49 4.25
N LEU A 160 -8.37 15.48 5.00
CA LEU A 160 -8.83 15.26 6.38
C LEU A 160 -8.23 16.29 7.33
N VAL A 161 -6.93 16.54 7.22
CA VAL A 161 -6.20 17.55 7.99
C VAL A 161 -6.82 18.92 7.75
N TYR A 162 -7.02 19.29 6.47
CA TYR A 162 -7.58 20.59 6.10
C TYR A 162 -9.03 20.77 6.59
N ARG A 163 -9.88 19.74 6.50
CA ARG A 163 -11.32 19.84 6.84
C ARG A 163 -11.63 19.62 8.32
N TYR A 164 -10.90 18.72 8.99
CA TYR A 164 -11.25 18.22 10.33
C TYR A 164 -10.14 18.42 11.37
N GLY A 165 -9.01 19.04 11.00
CA GLY A 165 -7.94 19.42 11.92
C GLY A 165 -7.21 18.24 12.57
N VAL A 166 -7.12 17.09 11.88
CA VAL A 166 -6.48 15.85 12.38
C VAL A 166 -4.97 15.83 12.11
N ASP A 167 -4.30 16.95 12.39
CA ASP A 167 -2.87 17.17 12.13
C ASP A 167 -1.96 16.15 12.82
N GLU A 168 -2.39 15.59 13.95
CA GLU A 168 -1.60 14.64 14.74
C GLU A 168 -1.32 13.31 14.04
N PHE A 169 -2.02 13.02 12.93
CA PHE A 169 -1.78 11.82 12.11
C PHE A 169 -0.83 12.07 10.94
N ALA A 170 -0.43 13.32 10.69
CA ALA A 170 0.50 13.68 9.63
C ALA A 170 1.95 13.48 10.03
N PHE A 171 2.79 13.07 9.08
CA PHE A 171 4.24 13.11 9.26
C PHE A 171 4.75 14.54 9.18
N ASP A 172 4.13 15.35 8.33
CA ASP A 172 4.38 16.78 8.19
C ASP A 172 3.04 17.49 8.01
N SER A 173 2.57 18.12 9.09
CA SER A 173 1.25 18.75 9.13
C SER A 173 1.13 19.89 8.13
N GLN A 174 2.19 20.66 7.89
CA GLN A 174 2.16 21.74 6.90
C GLN A 174 2.03 21.15 5.49
N ARG A 175 2.84 20.15 5.15
CA ARG A 175 2.72 19.48 3.84
C ARG A 175 1.35 18.84 3.63
N ALA A 176 0.78 18.20 4.67
CA ALA A 176 -0.55 17.62 4.59
C ALA A 176 -1.62 18.70 4.36
N ARG A 177 -1.53 19.84 5.06
CA ARG A 177 -2.44 20.99 4.84
C ARG A 177 -2.35 21.55 3.43
N ASP A 178 -1.15 21.73 2.90
CA ASP A 178 -0.93 22.23 1.53
C ASP A 178 -1.61 21.30 0.50
N PHE A 179 -1.46 19.98 0.65
CA PHE A 179 -2.17 19.01 -0.19
C PHE A 179 -3.70 19.08 -0.01
N GLY A 180 -4.17 19.21 1.22
CA GLY A 180 -5.59 19.32 1.54
C GLY A 180 -6.25 20.56 0.94
N GLU A 181 -5.58 21.71 1.01
CA GLU A 181 -6.06 22.95 0.40
C GLU A 181 -6.23 22.78 -1.11
N GLU A 182 -5.24 22.21 -1.80
CA GLU A 182 -5.32 21.94 -3.24
C GLU A 182 -6.44 20.96 -3.60
N GLN A 183 -6.57 19.88 -2.83
CA GLN A 183 -7.62 18.87 -3.00
C GLN A 183 -9.03 19.46 -2.83
N VAL A 184 -9.22 20.37 -1.87
CA VAL A 184 -10.52 21.01 -1.63
C VAL A 184 -10.79 22.13 -2.63
N ARG A 185 -9.78 22.92 -3.01
CA ARG A 185 -9.91 24.03 -3.97
C ARG A 185 -10.34 23.57 -5.36
N CYS A 186 -10.00 22.34 -5.74
CA CYS A 186 -10.42 21.73 -7.01
C CYS A 186 -11.89 21.27 -7.05
N GLY A 187 -12.72 21.68 -6.08
CA GLY A 187 -14.08 21.23 -5.77
C GLY A 187 -15.19 21.46 -6.81
N SER A 188 -15.03 20.90 -8.01
CA SER A 188 -16.16 20.47 -8.85
C SER A 188 -16.03 18.98 -9.09
N ASN A 189 -17.08 18.19 -8.82
CA ASN A 189 -17.02 16.73 -8.70
C ASN A 189 -16.19 16.04 -9.81
N SER A 190 -16.35 16.45 -11.07
CA SER A 190 -15.59 15.87 -12.19
C SER A 190 -14.07 16.08 -12.14
N ARG A 191 -13.58 17.22 -11.63
CA ARG A 191 -12.14 17.52 -11.55
C ARG A 191 -11.50 16.83 -10.34
N GLN A 192 -12.25 16.71 -9.24
CA GLN A 192 -11.75 16.04 -8.04
C GLN A 192 -11.52 14.54 -8.31
N ASP A 193 -12.43 13.89 -9.02
CA ASP A 193 -12.29 12.48 -9.43
C ASP A 193 -11.04 12.29 -10.31
N GLN A 194 -10.82 13.16 -11.29
CA GLN A 194 -9.63 13.12 -12.16
C GLN A 194 -8.31 13.28 -11.39
N ILE A 195 -8.28 14.14 -10.37
CA ILE A 195 -7.09 14.33 -9.53
C ILE A 195 -6.80 13.06 -8.72
N TRP A 196 -7.83 12.43 -8.16
CA TRP A 196 -7.66 11.17 -7.43
C TRP A 196 -7.24 10.03 -8.35
N GLU A 197 -7.80 9.92 -9.56
CA GLU A 197 -7.37 8.97 -10.57
C GLU A 197 -5.89 9.17 -10.94
N MET A 198 -5.46 10.43 -11.11
CA MET A 198 -4.05 10.75 -11.34
C MET A 198 -3.19 10.34 -10.14
N TYR A 199 -3.62 10.59 -8.91
CA TYR A 199 -2.89 10.15 -7.72
C TYR A 199 -2.78 8.63 -7.63
N LEU A 200 -3.86 7.89 -7.91
CA LEU A 200 -3.83 6.42 -7.95
C LEU A 200 -2.91 5.90 -9.06
N LEU A 201 -2.89 6.53 -10.23
CA LEU A 201 -1.96 6.18 -11.30
C LEU A 201 -0.50 6.40 -10.88
N CYS A 202 -0.20 7.59 -10.33
CA CYS A 202 1.11 7.92 -9.78
C CYS A 202 1.51 6.95 -8.66
N LEU A 203 0.58 6.56 -7.80
CA LEU A 203 0.80 5.62 -6.72
C LEU A 203 1.26 4.26 -7.23
N ARG A 204 0.58 3.71 -8.25
CA ARG A 204 0.93 2.42 -8.86
C ARG A 204 2.37 2.43 -9.40
N THR A 205 2.81 3.55 -9.96
CA THR A 205 4.21 3.72 -10.42
C THR A 205 5.20 3.95 -9.28
N ALA A 206 4.75 4.51 -8.16
CA ALA A 206 5.62 4.84 -7.02
C ALA A 206 6.02 3.61 -6.20
N PHE A 207 5.21 2.55 -6.19
CA PHE A 207 5.45 1.34 -5.38
C PHE A 207 5.52 0.04 -6.20
N PRO A 208 6.44 -0.07 -7.18
CA PRO A 208 6.52 -1.27 -8.00
C PRO A 208 7.08 -2.45 -7.20
N GLY A 209 6.29 -3.51 -7.06
CA GLY A 209 6.79 -4.85 -6.73
C GLY A 209 7.41 -5.07 -5.36
N TYR A 210 7.18 -4.20 -4.37
CA TYR A 210 7.64 -4.46 -3.00
C TYR A 210 6.84 -5.61 -2.37
N ASN A 211 7.53 -6.71 -2.09
CA ASN A 211 6.96 -7.87 -1.41
C ASN A 211 6.67 -7.55 0.05
N LEU A 212 5.56 -8.14 0.53
CA LEU A 212 5.16 -8.16 1.93
C LEU A 212 5.27 -9.59 2.47
N PRO A 213 5.43 -9.77 3.80
CA PRO A 213 5.56 -11.08 4.40
C PRO A 213 4.25 -11.87 4.27
N GLY A 214 4.38 -13.19 4.03
CA GLY A 214 3.26 -14.12 3.90
C GLY A 214 2.71 -14.63 5.24
N GLY A 215 2.06 -15.79 5.22
CA GLY A 215 1.66 -16.52 6.43
C GLY A 215 0.84 -15.70 7.44
N ALA A 216 1.23 -15.78 8.71
CA ALA A 216 0.56 -15.08 9.81
C ALA A 216 0.57 -13.54 9.65
N ALA A 217 1.63 -12.96 9.08
CA ALA A 217 1.68 -11.52 8.83
C ALA A 217 0.61 -11.08 7.81
N ARG A 218 0.43 -11.86 6.74
CA ARG A 218 -0.66 -11.64 5.78
C ARG A 218 -2.02 -11.73 6.44
N GLN A 219 -2.23 -12.70 7.34
CA GLN A 219 -3.49 -12.85 8.05
C GLN A 219 -3.79 -11.60 8.89
N ARG A 220 -2.83 -11.14 9.70
CA ARG A 220 -3.01 -9.92 10.52
C ARG A 220 -3.38 -8.71 9.67
N ARG A 221 -2.66 -8.46 8.57
CA ARG A 221 -3.01 -7.39 7.63
C ARG A 221 -4.42 -7.50 7.10
N THR A 222 -4.81 -8.71 6.68
CA THR A 222 -6.14 -8.98 6.13
C THR A 222 -7.22 -8.67 7.17
N GLU A 223 -7.02 -9.05 8.42
CA GLU A 223 -7.98 -8.80 9.49
C GLU A 223 -8.08 -7.31 9.86
N ILE A 224 -6.96 -6.58 9.83
CA ILE A 224 -6.98 -5.11 9.99
C ILE A 224 -7.77 -4.45 8.87
N LEU A 225 -7.50 -4.83 7.61
CA LEU A 225 -8.23 -4.29 6.46
C LEU A 225 -9.72 -4.65 6.49
N LYS A 226 -10.07 -5.89 6.88
CA LYS A 226 -11.48 -6.27 7.07
C LYS A 226 -12.16 -5.44 8.14
N ALA A 227 -11.50 -5.17 9.27
CA ALA A 227 -12.05 -4.30 10.31
C ALA A 227 -12.32 -2.89 9.76
N ILE A 228 -11.37 -2.30 9.04
CA ILE A 228 -11.54 -0.98 8.42
C ILE A 228 -12.69 -0.98 7.40
N LEU A 229 -12.69 -1.95 6.48
CA LEU A 229 -13.67 -2.03 5.40
C LEU A 229 -15.08 -2.35 5.90
N ALA A 230 -15.22 -3.04 7.04
CA ALA A 230 -16.51 -3.29 7.67
C ALA A 230 -17.19 -2.00 8.18
N CYS A 231 -16.45 -0.90 8.34
CA CYS A 231 -17.01 0.41 8.64
C CYS A 231 -17.47 1.17 7.40
N MET A 232 -17.05 0.77 6.20
CA MET A 232 -17.34 1.51 4.97
C MET A 232 -18.77 1.20 4.49
N PRO A 233 -19.51 2.19 3.94
CA PRO A 233 -20.83 1.97 3.37
C PRO A 233 -20.83 0.88 2.29
N ALA A 234 -21.85 0.00 2.29
CA ALA A 234 -21.97 -1.10 1.34
C ALA A 234 -22.01 -0.62 -0.12
N ASP A 235 -22.56 0.58 -0.36
CA ASP A 235 -22.69 1.18 -1.69
C ASP A 235 -21.34 1.45 -2.37
N LEU A 236 -20.25 1.56 -1.61
CA LEU A 236 -18.89 1.67 -2.14
C LEU A 236 -18.41 0.37 -2.81
N PHE A 237 -19.09 -0.75 -2.55
CA PHE A 237 -18.76 -2.09 -3.03
C PHE A 237 -19.76 -2.65 -4.05
N LEU A 238 -20.83 -1.93 -4.39
CA LEU A 238 -21.79 -2.34 -5.43
C LEU A 238 -21.28 -1.99 -6.83
N GLY A 239 -21.85 -2.61 -7.88
CA GLY A 239 -21.25 -2.86 -9.21
C GLY A 239 -20.58 -1.71 -10.00
N ASP A 240 -20.85 -0.45 -9.67
CA ASP A 240 -20.17 0.72 -10.26
C ASP A 240 -19.15 1.40 -9.31
N GLY A 241 -19.08 0.94 -8.06
CA GLY A 241 -18.12 1.40 -7.05
C GLY A 241 -16.69 1.02 -7.40
N LEU A 242 -15.75 1.95 -7.20
CA LEU A 242 -14.33 1.78 -7.55
C LEU A 242 -13.70 0.53 -6.92
N LEU A 243 -14.07 0.18 -5.69
CA LEU A 243 -13.61 -1.03 -4.99
C LEU A 243 -14.19 -2.33 -5.59
N ALA A 244 -15.36 -2.26 -6.22
CA ALA A 244 -15.95 -3.37 -6.97
C ALA A 244 -15.25 -3.53 -8.34
N ARG A 245 -14.98 -2.41 -9.03
CA ARG A 245 -14.30 -2.38 -10.34
C ARG A 245 -12.87 -2.91 -10.27
N GLU A 246 -12.14 -2.59 -9.19
CA GLU A 246 -10.78 -3.09 -8.97
C GLU A 246 -10.74 -4.48 -8.32
N GLY A 247 -11.91 -5.04 -7.97
CA GLY A 247 -12.05 -6.35 -7.37
C GLY A 247 -11.32 -6.42 -6.02
N LEU A 248 -11.86 -5.79 -4.98
CA LEU A 248 -11.36 -5.87 -3.60
C LEU A 248 -11.05 -7.32 -3.16
N ALA A 249 -11.86 -8.29 -3.60
CA ALA A 249 -11.59 -9.71 -3.39
C ALA A 249 -10.28 -10.18 -4.05
N ARG A 250 -9.96 -9.71 -5.27
CA ARG A 250 -8.66 -9.97 -5.93
C ARG A 250 -7.51 -9.24 -5.23
N LEU A 251 -7.73 -8.04 -4.69
CA LEU A 251 -6.71 -7.31 -3.93
C LEU A 251 -6.39 -8.01 -2.59
N LEU A 252 -7.40 -8.42 -1.83
CA LEU A 252 -7.23 -9.09 -0.53
C LEU A 252 -6.76 -10.55 -0.68
N ASN A 253 -7.29 -11.28 -1.67
CA ASN A 253 -6.95 -12.68 -1.90
C ASN A 253 -5.73 -12.87 -2.83
N GLY A 254 -5.33 -11.82 -3.56
CA GLY A 254 -4.37 -11.90 -4.66
C GLY A 254 -4.93 -12.68 -5.86
N PRO A 255 -4.23 -12.72 -7.01
CA PRO A 255 -4.57 -13.69 -8.03
C PRO A 255 -4.33 -15.10 -7.47
N GLU A 256 -5.40 -15.78 -7.10
CA GLU A 256 -5.48 -17.22 -7.33
C GLU A 256 -5.75 -17.37 -8.82
N VAL A 257 -5.00 -18.25 -9.48
CA VAL A 257 -5.06 -18.53 -10.92
C VAL A 257 -4.23 -17.56 -11.78
N VAL A 258 -3.07 -18.09 -12.21
CA VAL A 258 -2.48 -17.75 -13.50
C VAL A 258 -3.54 -18.13 -14.53
N GLU A 259 -4.19 -17.15 -15.16
CA GLU A 259 -4.89 -17.40 -16.42
C GLU A 259 -3.85 -17.95 -17.40
N GLY A 260 -3.78 -19.27 -17.49
CA GLY A 260 -3.08 -19.94 -18.57
C GLY A 260 -3.65 -19.43 -19.89
N PRO A 261 -2.82 -19.31 -20.95
CA PRO A 261 -3.31 -18.89 -22.24
C PRO A 261 -4.53 -19.75 -22.63
N PRO A 262 -5.55 -19.16 -23.26
CA PRO A 262 -6.78 -19.88 -23.60
C PRO A 262 -6.38 -21.17 -24.31
N SER A 263 -6.75 -22.31 -23.72
CA SER A 263 -6.57 -23.62 -24.33
C SER A 263 -7.08 -23.51 -25.75
N ARG A 264 -6.17 -23.66 -26.72
CA ARG A 264 -6.55 -23.71 -28.13
C ARG A 264 -7.59 -24.81 -28.24
N GLY A 265 -8.83 -24.40 -28.50
CA GLY A 265 -9.92 -25.32 -28.77
C GLY A 265 -9.44 -26.31 -29.82
N ASN A 266 -9.55 -27.57 -29.47
CA ASN A 266 -9.36 -28.70 -30.36
C ASN A 266 -10.34 -28.51 -31.52
N ARG A 267 -9.86 -27.94 -32.64
CA ARG A 267 -10.59 -27.96 -33.89
C ARG A 267 -10.32 -29.34 -34.48
N ASP A 268 -11.38 -30.13 -34.51
CA ASP A 268 -11.47 -31.32 -35.31
C ASP A 268 -10.94 -31.06 -36.72
N GLN A 269 -10.15 -32.04 -37.15
CA GLN A 269 -9.58 -32.19 -38.48
C GLN A 269 -10.64 -32.00 -39.57
N PRO A 270 -10.33 -31.26 -40.65
CA PRO A 270 -10.82 -31.60 -41.96
C PRO A 270 -9.81 -32.51 -42.67
N ASP A 271 -10.38 -33.45 -43.39
CA ASP A 271 -9.74 -34.48 -44.21
C ASP A 271 -8.78 -33.93 -45.27
N ASP A 272 -7.87 -34.82 -45.63
CA ASP A 272 -6.92 -34.78 -46.74
C ASP A 272 -7.49 -34.22 -48.04
N GLU A 273 -6.75 -33.32 -48.70
CA GLU A 273 -6.61 -33.36 -50.16
C GLU A 273 -5.33 -32.65 -50.64
N HIS A 274 -4.68 -33.32 -51.60
CA HIS A 274 -3.49 -32.95 -52.37
C HIS A 274 -3.48 -31.49 -52.87
N ASP A 275 -2.31 -30.83 -52.94
CA ASP A 275 -1.57 -30.77 -54.21
C ASP A 275 -0.19 -30.08 -54.12
N ASP A 276 0.56 -30.38 -55.17
CA ASP A 276 1.94 -30.18 -55.57
C ASP A 276 2.56 -28.75 -55.64
N ASN A 277 3.86 -28.71 -55.33
CA ASN A 277 4.96 -28.01 -56.05
C ASN A 277 5.29 -26.50 -55.87
N PRO A 278 6.51 -26.04 -56.31
CA PRO A 278 7.38 -25.16 -55.51
C PRO A 278 7.94 -23.95 -56.29
N ILE A 279 8.03 -22.74 -55.71
CA ILE A 279 8.76 -21.66 -56.41
C ILE A 279 9.68 -20.85 -55.48
N ARG A 280 10.93 -20.78 -55.94
CA ARG A 280 12.09 -19.98 -55.53
C ARG A 280 11.84 -18.45 -55.55
N GLY A 281 12.62 -17.76 -54.72
CA GLY A 281 13.05 -16.36 -54.91
C GLY A 281 13.39 -15.77 -53.53
N ARG A 282 14.63 -15.52 -53.10
CA ARG A 282 15.77 -14.75 -53.63
C ARG A 282 15.45 -13.28 -53.94
N HIS A 283 15.69 -12.40 -52.97
CA HIS A 283 16.29 -11.05 -53.10
C HIS A 283 16.65 -10.57 -51.68
N ASP A 284 17.93 -10.45 -51.32
CA ASP A 284 18.87 -9.34 -51.56
C ASP A 284 18.61 -8.05 -50.75
N ARG A 285 19.52 -7.84 -49.78
CA ARG A 285 20.38 -6.67 -49.54
C ARG A 285 19.80 -5.27 -49.24
N HIS A 286 20.65 -4.54 -48.51
CA HIS A 286 20.74 -3.09 -48.29
C HIS A 286 19.88 -2.53 -47.14
N SER A 287 20.35 -1.60 -46.32
CA SER A 287 21.65 -0.94 -46.14
C SER A 287 21.60 -0.17 -44.82
N ALA A 288 22.77 0.11 -44.26
CA ALA A 288 23.02 0.93 -43.08
C ALA A 288 22.63 2.42 -43.26
N ARG A 289 22.38 3.09 -42.12
CA ARG A 289 22.64 4.51 -41.77
C ARG A 289 22.28 4.62 -40.27
N GLY A 290 23.17 4.91 -39.33
CA GLY A 290 24.18 5.96 -39.32
C GLY A 290 23.56 7.23 -38.73
N TRP A 291 23.48 7.34 -37.40
CA TRP A 291 23.05 8.56 -36.69
C TRP A 291 24.19 9.08 -35.83
N THR A 292 24.70 10.26 -36.19
CA THR A 292 25.67 11.06 -35.44
C THR A 292 24.95 12.23 -34.76
N PHE A 293 25.24 12.44 -33.49
CA PHE A 293 24.88 13.63 -32.70
C PHE A 293 25.75 14.84 -33.09
N PRO A 294 25.26 16.08 -32.87
CA PRO A 294 26.11 17.21 -32.55
C PRO A 294 25.92 17.70 -31.11
N ALA A 295 26.97 18.41 -30.69
CA ALA A 295 27.36 18.84 -29.34
C ALA A 295 26.49 19.92 -28.69
#